data_AF-A0A9W6C680-F1
#
_entry.id   AF-A0A9W6C680-F1
#
_cell.length_a   1.000
_cell.length_b   1.000
_cell.length_c   1.000
_cell.angle_alpha   90.00
_cell.angle_beta   90.00
_cell.angle_gamma   90.00
#
_symmetry.space_group_name_H-M   'P 1'
#
loop_
_entity.id
_entity.type
_entity.pdbx_description
1 polymer ?
#
loop_
_entity_poly.entity_id
_entity_poly.type
_entity_poly.pdbx_seq_one_letter_code
_entity_poly.pdbx_strand_id
1 'polypeptide(L)'
;MVWLEKGPEHPLPVFDRLDAFKLFLMDTGLLKHMVGIDNSAILLKADYQFKGALTENYVLQQLKGQFSVEPRYYSTSREEIDFIVQHGMETVPIEVKAGADKSAASFKNYIKKYNLCGTSIKKRISKRWYNYQYSALSGRKTSGIFRLVA
;
A
#
# COMPACT_ATOMS: atom_id res chain seq x y z
N MET A 1 2.85 1.70 14.35
CA MET A 1 1.46 2.18 14.39
C MET A 1 1.24 3.07 13.18
N VAL A 2 0.14 2.87 12.47
CA VAL A 2 -0.25 3.67 11.30
C VAL A 2 -1.67 4.16 11.53
N TRP A 3 -1.89 5.47 11.48
CA TRP A 3 -3.19 6.10 11.73
C TRP A 3 -4.15 5.88 10.56
N LEU A 4 -5.44 5.77 10.88
CA LEU A 4 -6.51 5.80 9.89
C LEU A 4 -6.76 7.23 9.45
N GLU A 5 -7.02 7.42 8.16
CA GLU A 5 -7.38 8.73 7.60
C GLU A 5 -8.88 8.82 7.33
N LYS A 6 -9.42 10.06 7.31
CA LYS A 6 -10.81 10.35 6.92
C LYS A 6 -11.00 10.54 5.40
N GLY A 7 -9.99 11.02 4.69
CA GLY A 7 -10.01 11.27 3.25
C GLY A 7 -8.64 11.73 2.75
N PRO A 8 -8.36 11.73 1.44
CA PRO A 8 -7.02 11.97 0.86
C PRO A 8 -6.65 13.46 0.80
N GLU A 9 -7.06 14.24 1.79
CA GLU A 9 -6.90 15.68 1.78
C GLU A 9 -5.50 16.07 2.29
N HIS A 10 -4.83 16.97 1.58
CA HIS A 10 -3.54 17.47 2.01
C HIS A 10 -3.69 18.58 3.07
N PRO A 11 -2.88 18.60 4.14
CA PRO A 11 -1.88 17.60 4.51
C PRO A 11 -2.48 16.44 5.32
N LEU A 12 -2.07 15.19 5.04
CA LEU A 12 -2.66 13.97 5.64
C LEU A 12 -2.76 14.02 7.19
N PRO A 13 -1.75 14.52 7.94
CA PRO A 13 -1.80 14.50 9.41
C PRO A 13 -2.96 15.28 10.02
N VAL A 14 -3.51 16.27 9.30
CA VAL A 14 -4.67 17.07 9.79
C VAL A 14 -5.95 16.24 9.82
N PHE A 15 -6.02 15.17 9.02
CA PHE A 15 -7.21 14.36 8.83
C PHE A 15 -7.10 12.95 9.47
N ASP A 16 -6.08 12.76 10.32
CA ASP A 16 -5.90 11.53 11.09
C ASP A 16 -7.10 11.30 12.04
N ARG A 17 -7.56 10.04 12.11
CA ARG A 17 -8.48 9.55 13.13
C ARG A 17 -7.69 9.05 14.33
N LEU A 18 -7.65 9.85 15.38
CA LEU A 18 -6.90 9.56 16.60
C LEU A 18 -7.48 8.38 17.39
N ASP A 19 -8.70 7.95 17.09
CA ASP A 19 -9.39 6.81 17.71
C ASP A 19 -9.21 5.50 16.92
N ALA A 20 -8.51 5.52 15.78
CA ALA A 20 -8.36 4.35 14.92
C ALA A 20 -6.95 4.23 14.32
N PHE A 21 -6.34 3.06 14.48
CA PHE A 21 -5.02 2.76 13.89
C PHE A 21 -4.88 1.28 13.55
N LYS A 22 -3.98 0.96 12.62
CA LYS A 22 -3.49 -0.40 12.37
C LYS A 22 -2.10 -0.60 12.99
N LEU A 23 -1.88 -1.77 13.57
CA LEU A 23 -0.59 -2.18 14.12
C LEU A 23 0.20 -2.98 13.07
N PHE A 24 1.49 -2.67 13.00
CA PHE A 24 2.44 -3.31 12.10
C PHE A 24 3.72 -3.56 12.87
N LEU A 25 4.38 -4.67 12.55
CA LEU A 25 5.64 -5.05 13.16
C LEU A 25 6.80 -4.45 12.39
N MET A 26 7.81 -3.95 13.11
CA MET A 26 9.00 -3.33 12.53
C MET A 26 9.77 -4.31 11.63
N ASP A 27 9.76 -5.60 11.97
CA ASP A 27 10.43 -6.63 11.19
C ASP A 27 9.40 -7.63 10.63
N THR A 28 9.42 -7.82 9.31
CA THR A 28 8.49 -8.73 8.63
C THR A 28 8.84 -10.20 8.87
N GLY A 29 10.12 -10.52 9.08
CA GLY A 29 10.59 -11.86 9.46
C GLY A 29 10.16 -12.24 10.86
N LEU A 30 10.20 -11.30 11.82
CA LEU A 30 9.62 -11.52 13.16
C LEU A 30 8.12 -11.77 13.07
N LEU A 31 7.38 -10.96 12.31
CA LEU A 31 5.94 -11.17 12.12
C LEU A 31 5.66 -12.57 11.55
N LYS A 32 6.38 -12.94 10.48
CA LYS A 32 6.32 -14.27 9.85
C LYS A 32 6.55 -15.39 10.87
N HIS A 33 7.55 -15.24 11.72
CA HIS A 33 7.88 -16.23 12.75
C HIS A 33 6.77 -16.34 13.81
N MET A 34 6.26 -15.21 14.30
CA MET A 34 5.19 -15.16 15.30
C MET A 34 3.89 -15.82 14.83
N VAL A 35 3.57 -15.71 13.53
CA VAL A 35 2.38 -16.36 12.95
C VAL A 35 2.62 -17.81 12.51
N GLY A 36 3.81 -18.36 12.74
CA GLY A 36 4.13 -19.76 12.44
C GLY A 36 4.19 -20.11 10.96
N ILE A 37 4.41 -19.14 10.07
CA ILE A 37 4.59 -19.42 8.64
C ILE A 37 5.98 -19.98 8.41
N ASP A 38 6.10 -21.09 7.67
CA ASP A 38 7.40 -21.61 7.26
C ASP A 38 7.99 -20.89 6.04
N ASN A 39 9.31 -20.86 5.91
CA ASN A 39 9.97 -20.24 4.74
C ASN A 39 9.58 -20.94 3.44
N SER A 40 9.41 -22.27 3.47
CA SER A 40 8.98 -23.04 2.30
C SER A 40 7.61 -22.61 1.78
N ALA A 41 6.67 -22.25 2.66
CA ALA A 41 5.35 -21.77 2.27
C ALA A 41 5.43 -20.46 1.46
N ILE A 42 6.39 -19.57 1.79
CA ILE A 42 6.63 -18.33 1.05
C ILE A 42 7.30 -18.65 -0.30
N LEU A 43 8.36 -19.45 -0.29
CA LEU A 43 9.17 -19.80 -1.47
C LEU A 43 8.36 -20.58 -2.51
N LEU A 44 7.57 -21.56 -2.07
CA LEU A 44 6.71 -22.40 -2.90
C LEU A 44 5.40 -21.69 -3.28
N LYS A 45 5.24 -20.41 -2.93
CA LYS A 45 4.05 -19.59 -3.19
C LYS A 45 2.75 -20.23 -2.68
N ALA A 46 2.83 -21.07 -1.64
CA ALA A 46 1.69 -21.75 -1.04
C ALA A 46 0.58 -20.76 -0.67
N ASP A 47 -0.66 -21.24 -0.64
CA ASP A 47 -1.78 -20.45 -0.17
C ASP A 47 -1.90 -20.59 1.34
N TYR A 48 -1.79 -19.47 2.04
CA TYR A 48 -1.88 -19.42 3.50
C TYR A 48 -2.64 -18.15 3.90
N GLN A 49 -3.44 -18.26 4.96
CA GLN A 49 -4.44 -17.27 5.33
C GLN A 49 -3.85 -15.88 5.64
N PHE A 50 -2.62 -15.82 6.15
CA PHE A 50 -1.96 -14.57 6.58
C PHE A 50 -1.10 -13.88 5.52
N LYS A 51 -1.18 -14.31 4.25
CA LYS A 51 -0.37 -13.78 3.14
C LYS A 51 -0.61 -12.30 2.85
N GLY A 52 -1.86 -11.83 3.01
CA GLY A 52 -2.25 -10.42 2.86
C GLY A 52 -1.52 -9.53 3.87
N ALA A 53 -1.78 -9.76 5.16
CA ALA A 53 -1.18 -9.01 6.26
C ALA A 53 0.35 -9.04 6.24
N LEU A 54 0.97 -10.17 5.89
CA LEU A 54 2.43 -10.26 5.75
C LEU A 54 2.95 -9.39 4.59
N THR A 55 2.21 -9.33 3.48
CA THR A 55 2.55 -8.49 2.32
C THR A 55 2.37 -7.00 2.64
N GLU A 56 1.29 -6.62 3.33
CA GLU A 56 1.07 -5.24 3.78
C GLU A 56 2.18 -4.79 4.74
N ASN A 57 2.54 -5.62 5.72
CA ASN A 57 3.63 -5.31 6.65
C ASN A 57 4.96 -5.12 5.90
N TYR A 58 5.26 -6.00 4.95
CA TYR A 58 6.43 -5.86 4.09
C TYR A 58 6.44 -4.54 3.33
N VAL A 59 5.34 -4.18 2.67
CA VAL A 59 5.23 -2.94 1.89
C VAL A 59 5.40 -1.72 2.79
N LEU A 60 4.78 -1.69 3.97
CA LEU A 60 4.94 -0.58 4.91
C LEU A 60 6.41 -0.41 5.32
N GLN A 61 7.13 -1.50 5.62
CA GLN A 61 8.56 -1.39 5.96
C GLN A 61 9.40 -0.80 4.82
N GLN A 62 9.02 -1.01 3.56
CA GLN A 62 9.70 -0.41 2.42
C GLN A 62 9.31 1.06 2.19
N LEU A 63 8.11 1.49 2.59
CA LEU A 63 7.65 2.88 2.47
C LEU A 63 8.19 3.78 3.58
N LYS A 64 8.51 3.20 4.75
CA LYS A 64 9.03 3.94 5.89
C LYS A 64 10.30 4.73 5.54
N GLY A 65 10.30 6.00 5.93
CA GLY A 65 11.42 6.93 5.67
C GLY A 65 11.58 7.38 4.22
N GLN A 66 10.72 6.97 3.29
CA GLN A 66 10.78 7.40 1.88
C GLN A 66 10.04 8.72 1.61
N PHE A 67 9.20 9.16 2.56
CA PHE A 67 8.36 10.36 2.43
C PHE A 67 8.51 11.24 3.68
N SER A 68 8.21 12.54 3.54
CA SER A 68 8.24 13.49 4.66
C SER A 68 7.14 13.24 5.70
N VAL A 69 6.08 12.54 5.30
CA VAL A 69 4.95 12.16 6.14
C VAL A 69 4.82 10.64 6.10
N GLU A 70 4.68 10.02 7.27
CA GLU A 70 4.46 8.57 7.38
C GLU A 70 3.23 8.12 6.58
N PRO A 71 3.21 6.91 5.99
CA PRO A 71 2.03 6.40 5.31
C PRO A 71 0.81 6.33 6.25
N ARG A 72 -0.37 6.66 5.74
CA ARG A 72 -1.69 6.49 6.41
C ARG A 72 -2.41 5.31 5.81
N TYR A 73 -3.40 4.77 6.52
CA TYR A 73 -4.32 3.78 5.98
C TYR A 73 -5.71 4.40 5.85
N TYR A 74 -6.52 3.99 4.87
CA TYR A 74 -7.90 4.46 4.72
C TYR A 74 -8.89 3.30 4.75
N SER A 75 -9.94 3.46 5.55
CA SER A 75 -11.04 2.50 5.56
C SER A 75 -12.35 3.14 5.98
N THR A 76 -13.39 2.74 5.28
CA THR A 76 -14.80 2.98 5.58
C THR A 76 -15.51 1.63 5.66
N SER A 77 -16.81 1.64 5.93
CA SER A 77 -17.63 0.41 5.91
C SER A 77 -17.74 -0.25 4.54
N ARG A 78 -17.34 0.43 3.45
CA ARG A 78 -17.49 -0.07 2.07
C ARG A 78 -16.18 -0.13 1.28
N GLU A 79 -15.18 0.63 1.68
CA GLU A 79 -13.93 0.81 0.93
C GLU A 79 -12.75 0.72 1.89
N GLU A 80 -11.70 0.03 1.44
CA GLU A 80 -10.42 -0.10 2.12
C GLU A 80 -9.34 0.20 1.09
N ILE A 81 -8.37 1.02 1.50
CA ILE A 81 -7.15 1.34 0.75
C ILE A 81 -5.98 1.10 1.71
N ASP A 82 -5.06 0.23 1.32
CA ASP A 82 -4.00 -0.24 2.20
C ASP A 82 -3.07 0.88 2.67
N PHE A 83 -2.63 1.76 1.78
CA PHE A 83 -1.84 2.91 2.18
C PHE A 83 -2.15 4.16 1.37
N ILE A 84 -1.96 5.32 1.97
CA ILE A 84 -1.94 6.62 1.33
C ILE A 84 -0.62 7.29 1.73
N VAL A 85 0.12 7.77 0.73
CA VAL A 85 1.37 8.50 0.94
C VAL A 85 1.24 9.93 0.43
N GLN A 86 1.92 10.85 1.10
CA GLN A 86 1.98 12.25 0.69
C GLN A 86 3.33 12.56 0.06
N HIS A 87 3.31 13.22 -1.09
CA HIS A 87 4.50 13.74 -1.74
C HIS A 87 4.26 15.18 -2.19
N GLY A 88 4.87 16.14 -1.50
CA GLY A 88 4.54 17.55 -1.67
C GLY A 88 3.06 17.78 -1.39
N MET A 89 2.35 18.35 -2.37
CA MET A 89 0.91 18.64 -2.32
C MET A 89 0.03 17.48 -2.82
N GLU A 90 0.63 16.38 -3.29
CA GLU A 90 -0.09 15.24 -3.85
C GLU A 90 -0.24 14.11 -2.84
N THR A 91 -1.38 13.44 -2.91
CA THR A 91 -1.69 12.23 -2.14
C THR A 91 -1.85 11.05 -3.09
N VAL A 92 -1.11 9.98 -2.84
CA VAL A 92 -1.05 8.80 -3.72
C VAL A 92 -1.58 7.59 -2.96
N PRO A 93 -2.75 7.03 -3.34
CA PRO A 93 -3.21 5.76 -2.80
C PRO A 93 -2.36 4.60 -3.35
N ILE A 94 -2.08 3.65 -2.47
CA ILE A 94 -1.32 2.44 -2.71
C ILE A 94 -2.19 1.24 -2.34
N GLU A 95 -2.40 0.35 -3.30
CA GLU A 95 -3.05 -0.94 -3.10
C GLU A 95 -2.00 -2.05 -3.06
N VAL A 96 -2.04 -2.91 -2.06
CA VAL A 96 -1.13 -4.03 -1.86
C VAL A 96 -1.81 -5.35 -2.21
N LYS A 97 -1.14 -6.17 -3.02
CA LYS A 97 -1.67 -7.48 -3.43
C LYS A 97 -0.70 -8.62 -3.19
N ALA A 98 -1.17 -9.59 -2.41
CA ALA A 98 -0.51 -10.85 -2.12
C ALA A 98 -0.62 -11.92 -3.25
N GLY A 99 -1.33 -11.62 -4.35
CA GLY A 99 -1.61 -12.55 -5.45
C GLY A 99 -1.87 -11.89 -6.81
N ALA A 100 -2.03 -12.70 -7.86
CA ALA A 100 -2.16 -12.22 -9.25
C ALA A 100 -3.55 -11.64 -9.56
N ASP A 101 -4.60 -12.29 -9.05
CA ASP A 101 -5.98 -12.10 -9.48
C ASP A 101 -6.88 -11.74 -8.30
N LYS A 102 -7.03 -10.43 -8.07
CA LYS A 102 -8.19 -9.84 -7.42
C LYS A 102 -8.51 -8.52 -8.11
N SER A 103 -9.78 -8.30 -8.44
CA SER A 103 -10.32 -6.98 -8.75
C SER A 103 -9.99 -6.03 -7.59
N ALA A 104 -9.57 -4.80 -7.88
CA ALA A 104 -9.46 -3.74 -6.86
C ALA A 104 -10.52 -2.68 -7.14
N ALA A 105 -11.79 -3.05 -6.94
CA ALA A 105 -12.92 -2.16 -7.16
C ALA A 105 -12.86 -0.96 -6.22
N SER A 106 -12.59 -1.17 -4.93
CA SER A 106 -12.43 -0.12 -3.92
C SER A 106 -11.35 0.89 -4.32
N PHE A 107 -10.17 0.41 -4.73
CA PHE A 107 -9.09 1.25 -5.23
C PHE A 107 -9.48 2.09 -6.46
N LYS A 108 -10.12 1.47 -7.45
CA LYS A 108 -10.58 2.18 -8.66
C LYS A 108 -11.64 3.23 -8.32
N ASN A 109 -12.57 2.90 -7.43
CA ASN A 109 -13.61 3.80 -6.98
C ASN A 109 -13.01 4.97 -6.21
N TYR A 110 -12.05 4.72 -5.32
CA TYR A 110 -11.35 5.74 -4.56
C TYR A 110 -10.60 6.73 -5.46
N ILE A 111 -9.80 6.22 -6.39
CA ILE A 111 -9.11 7.04 -7.41
C ILE A 111 -10.11 7.90 -8.17
N LYS A 112 -11.21 7.30 -8.64
CA LYS A 112 -12.22 8.02 -9.43
C LYS A 112 -12.95 9.08 -8.59
N LYS A 113 -13.28 8.76 -7.33
CA LYS A 113 -14.00 9.63 -6.40
C LYS A 113 -13.22 10.90 -6.08
N TYR A 114 -11.91 10.78 -5.90
CA TYR A 114 -11.05 11.89 -5.49
C TYR A 114 -10.16 12.44 -6.61
N ASN A 115 -10.31 11.93 -7.85
CA ASN A 115 -9.52 12.33 -9.02
C ASN A 115 -7.99 12.27 -8.79
N LEU A 116 -7.52 11.22 -8.13
CA LEU A 116 -6.12 11.08 -7.71
C LEU A 116 -5.26 10.33 -8.73
N CYS A 117 -3.95 10.53 -8.68
CA CYS A 117 -2.99 9.60 -9.29
C CYS A 117 -2.73 8.45 -8.30
N GLY A 118 -2.89 7.18 -8.70
CA GLY A 118 -2.78 6.04 -7.78
C GLY A 118 -1.95 4.87 -8.33
N THR A 119 -1.33 4.11 -7.44
CA THR A 119 -0.47 2.96 -7.80
C THR A 119 -0.91 1.65 -7.13
N SER A 120 -1.02 0.56 -7.89
CA SER A 120 -1.18 -0.78 -7.31
C SER A 120 0.16 -1.53 -7.27
N ILE A 121 0.57 -1.98 -6.09
CA ILE A 121 1.79 -2.75 -5.86
C ILE A 121 1.44 -4.23 -5.73
N LYS A 122 1.86 -5.03 -6.73
CA LYS A 122 1.77 -6.50 -6.70
C LYS A 122 3.13 -7.09 -6.39
N LYS A 123 3.30 -7.78 -5.25
CA LYS A 123 4.48 -8.58 -4.83
C LYS A 123 5.91 -8.03 -5.06
N ARG A 124 6.10 -6.81 -5.57
CA ARG A 124 7.39 -6.32 -6.04
C ARG A 124 7.46 -4.81 -5.86
N ILE A 125 8.35 -4.38 -4.98
CA ILE A 125 8.89 -3.03 -4.98
C ILE A 125 10.17 -3.12 -5.80
N SER A 126 10.24 -2.37 -6.91
CA SER A 126 11.41 -2.35 -7.78
C SER A 126 11.82 -0.92 -8.08
N LYS A 127 13.05 -0.74 -8.58
CA LYS A 127 13.57 0.51 -9.18
C LYS A 127 12.58 1.20 -10.15
N ARG A 128 11.64 0.44 -10.72
CA ARG A 128 10.60 0.92 -11.64
C ARG A 128 9.45 1.67 -10.94
N TRP A 129 9.21 1.41 -9.66
CA TRP A 129 8.26 2.17 -8.81
C TRP A 129 8.81 3.58 -8.53
N TYR A 130 10.12 3.68 -8.26
CA TYR A 130 10.83 4.96 -8.19
C TYR A 130 10.74 5.75 -9.51
N ASN A 131 10.87 5.07 -10.66
CA ASN A 131 10.69 5.71 -11.98
C ASN A 131 9.23 6.07 -12.30
N TYR A 132 8.24 5.37 -11.73
CA TYR A 132 6.83 5.75 -11.85
C TYR A 132 6.56 7.05 -11.10
N GLN A 133 7.10 7.19 -9.90
CA GLN A 133 7.10 8.45 -9.15
C GLN A 133 7.66 9.58 -10.05
N TYR A 134 8.81 9.37 -10.69
CA TYR A 134 9.40 10.35 -11.63
C TYR A 134 8.56 10.63 -12.89
N SER A 135 7.84 9.62 -13.41
CA SER A 135 6.96 9.76 -14.59
C SER A 135 5.66 10.49 -14.27
N ALA A 136 5.07 10.21 -13.11
CA ALA A 136 3.88 10.91 -12.61
C ALA A 136 4.21 12.39 -12.35
N LEU A 137 5.39 12.66 -11.78
CA LEU A 137 5.94 14.00 -11.54
C LEU A 137 6.31 14.79 -12.82
N SER A 138 6.43 14.13 -13.98
CA SER A 138 6.74 14.78 -15.28
C SER A 138 5.53 14.94 -16.20
N GLY A 139 4.31 14.75 -15.67
CA GLY A 139 3.06 14.91 -16.44
C GLY A 139 2.78 13.82 -17.47
N ARG A 140 3.59 12.74 -17.51
CA ARG A 140 3.31 11.58 -18.36
C ARG A 140 2.35 10.64 -17.65
N LYS A 141 1.06 10.73 -17.98
CA LYS A 141 0.03 9.78 -17.52
C LYS A 141 0.45 8.35 -17.87
N THR A 142 0.81 7.57 -16.86
CA THR A 142 0.93 6.11 -17.02
C THR A 142 -0.22 5.46 -16.25
N SER A 143 -1.31 5.20 -16.98
CA SER A 143 -2.33 4.24 -16.57
C SER A 143 -1.75 2.83 -16.77
N GLY A 144 -1.13 2.26 -15.74
CA GLY A 144 -0.48 0.96 -15.83
C GLY A 144 -0.88 0.04 -14.70
N ILE A 145 -1.65 -1.02 -15.00
CA ILE A 145 -1.63 -2.22 -14.18
C ILE A 145 -0.29 -2.91 -14.50
N PHE A 146 0.71 -2.71 -13.65
CA PHE A 146 2.02 -3.32 -13.84
C PHE A 146 1.95 -4.80 -13.46
N ARG A 147 1.96 -5.65 -14.48
CA ARG A 147 2.07 -7.11 -14.38
C ARG A 147 3.52 -7.48 -14.73
N LEU A 148 4.19 -8.23 -13.86
CA LEU A 148 5.32 -9.04 -14.30
C LEU A 148 5.32 -10.37 -13.55
N VAL A 149 5.43 -11.41 -14.36
CA VAL A 149 5.45 -12.83 -14.04
C VAL A 149 6.71 -13.11 -13.22
N ALA A 150 6.57 -14.00 -12.24
CA ALA A 150 7.70 -14.67 -11.61
C ALA A 150 7.97 -15.95 -12.38
#